data_AF-A0A8S1SXN4-F1
#
_entry.id   AF-A0A8S1SXN4-F1
#
_cell.length_a   1.000
_cell.length_b   1.000
_cell.length_c   1.000
_cell.angle_alpha   90.00
_cell.angle_beta   90.00
_cell.angle_gamma   90.00
#
_symmetry.space_group_name_H-M   'P 1'
#
loop_
_entity.id
_entity.type
_entity.pdbx_description
1 polymer ?
#
loop_
_entity_poly.entity_id
_entity_poly.type
_entity_poly.pdbx_seq_one_letter_code
_entity_poly.pdbx_strand_id
1 'polypeptide(L)'
;MGNACSNNKSFQNKKDKISQQSAQQQKTKNGQNENQNIIQEYECTYWHSNQHRWIQKNCKITLSRQKEIIYIIDGSIHRIEKLLDSLQRPEVFTNFEQIQYLQWYGNYDQNLKKVGKWTAYWKGKYLSQVGGYYSEDGSKQGIWKEIMKQFCGKCQVFELGKYQNNQKSGLWIYFYGNKKIGGGFYNEQAQKKGQWIELSENFNDEAQVMYKGEYKNGQKLGIWNILDNNRNMQKYNIQFNNNFCVCVFSGGGLYDEGSDGVKLGLWVEILNGFNNYSQVIYKGRYQNGKKVGRWDVQFQDVQENKQIGGGSYDEGGHEIKWGNWVEILDGFCCNCQVTHNGEYKNGNKIGKWDIWLLDSQENQKIGGGLYDEGGVGIKVDNWVELLDGNRCIAQVTQKGQYKNGKKVGEWDILYENQKIGGGQYDEGCNGIKIGRWIDLDDEFYYNKQVIYKGEYDYGKKIGRWDIEYRNDSNSQFLKIGGGLFDESGNELKIGKWIDLEEGFYYFKLITCIGKYYNGKKLAHGCLWNKNGIK
;
A
#
# COMPACT_ATOMS: atom_id res chain seq x y z
N MET A 1 14.68 -72.23 -11.54
CA MET A 1 15.68 -71.93 -12.60
C MET A 1 15.34 -70.53 -13.10
N GLY A 2 16.12 -69.46 -13.04
CA GLY A 2 17.48 -69.13 -12.62
C GLY A 2 17.70 -67.67 -13.11
N ASN A 3 18.67 -66.98 -12.51
CA ASN A 3 19.22 -65.66 -12.87
C ASN A 3 18.68 -64.42 -12.13
N ALA A 4 19.27 -64.21 -10.95
CA ALA A 4 19.54 -62.88 -10.41
C ALA A 4 20.83 -62.35 -11.06
N CYS A 5 20.80 -61.13 -11.62
CA CYS A 5 21.99 -60.41 -12.06
C CYS A 5 21.98 -58.99 -11.50
N SER A 6 23.14 -58.65 -10.95
CA SER A 6 23.57 -57.43 -10.27
C SER A 6 23.54 -56.17 -11.13
N ASN A 7 23.03 -55.07 -10.57
CA ASN A 7 23.35 -53.71 -11.04
C ASN A 7 23.33 -52.73 -9.85
N ASN A 8 24.46 -52.62 -9.14
CA ASN A 8 24.63 -51.65 -8.05
C ASN A 8 26.06 -51.08 -8.00
N LYS A 9 26.58 -50.63 -9.15
CA LYS A 9 27.90 -49.96 -9.24
C LYS A 9 27.91 -48.63 -10.04
N SER A 10 26.76 -48.12 -10.50
CA SER A 10 26.73 -46.86 -11.29
C SER A 10 26.32 -45.60 -10.51
N PHE A 11 25.93 -45.71 -9.24
CA PHE A 11 25.45 -44.56 -8.45
C PHE A 11 26.54 -43.84 -7.63
N GLN A 12 27.67 -44.48 -7.33
CA GLN A 12 28.75 -43.84 -6.56
C GLN A 12 29.57 -42.86 -7.43
N ASN A 13 29.86 -43.19 -8.69
CA ASN A 13 30.69 -42.34 -9.58
C ASN A 13 30.02 -41.04 -10.04
N LYS A 14 28.70 -40.87 -9.82
CA LYS A 14 27.98 -39.61 -10.14
C LYS A 14 28.04 -38.59 -8.99
N LYS A 15 28.22 -39.02 -7.73
CA LYS A 15 28.33 -38.10 -6.59
C LYS A 15 29.71 -37.43 -6.53
N ASP A 16 30.77 -38.12 -6.92
CA ASP A 16 32.13 -37.57 -6.85
C ASP A 16 32.42 -36.54 -7.95
N LYS A 17 31.77 -36.64 -9.13
CA LYS A 17 31.86 -35.62 -10.19
C LYS A 17 31.09 -34.33 -9.88
N ILE A 18 30.00 -34.40 -9.12
CA ILE A 18 29.23 -33.21 -8.71
C ILE A 18 29.98 -32.45 -7.61
N SER A 19 30.68 -33.16 -6.71
CA SER A 19 31.50 -32.55 -5.66
C SER A 19 32.72 -31.78 -6.18
N GLN A 20 33.32 -32.21 -7.30
CA GLN A 20 34.51 -31.54 -7.86
C GLN A 20 34.14 -30.32 -8.72
N GLN A 21 32.98 -30.31 -9.38
CA GLN A 21 32.48 -29.13 -10.11
C GLN A 21 32.02 -28.00 -9.17
N SER A 22 31.49 -28.31 -7.98
CA SER A 22 31.15 -27.29 -6.97
C SER A 22 32.38 -26.62 -6.35
N ALA A 23 33.52 -27.31 -6.26
CA ALA A 23 34.76 -26.76 -5.73
C ALA A 23 35.50 -25.85 -6.73
N GLN A 24 35.37 -26.11 -8.04
CA GLN A 24 35.92 -25.22 -9.08
C GLN A 24 35.07 -23.96 -9.31
N GLN A 25 33.75 -24.02 -9.14
CA GLN A 25 32.88 -22.82 -9.19
C GLN A 25 33.04 -21.88 -7.99
N GLN A 26 33.58 -22.37 -6.85
CA GLN A 26 33.89 -21.50 -5.71
C GLN A 26 35.22 -20.74 -5.87
N LYS A 27 36.17 -21.23 -6.67
CA LYS A 27 37.46 -20.55 -6.89
C LYS A 27 37.42 -19.41 -7.91
N THR A 28 36.43 -19.38 -8.81
CA THR A 28 36.22 -18.25 -9.76
C THR A 28 35.33 -17.13 -9.21
N LYS A 29 34.71 -17.29 -8.03
CA LYS A 29 33.89 -16.23 -7.40
C LYS A 29 34.67 -15.24 -6.52
N ASN A 30 35.92 -15.52 -6.19
CA ASN A 30 36.71 -14.67 -5.28
C ASN A 30 37.49 -13.54 -5.98
N GLY A 31 37.35 -13.36 -7.31
CA GLY A 31 38.06 -12.33 -8.07
C GLY A 31 37.20 -11.22 -8.68
N GLN A 32 35.87 -11.24 -8.51
CA GLN A 32 34.95 -10.28 -9.16
C GLN A 32 33.97 -9.57 -8.20
N ASN A 33 34.16 -9.70 -6.88
CA ASN A 33 33.14 -9.30 -5.90
C ASN A 33 33.34 -7.93 -5.22
N GLU A 34 34.11 -7.01 -5.82
CA GLU A 34 34.34 -5.67 -5.25
C GLU A 34 33.41 -4.56 -5.79
N ASN A 35 32.38 -4.88 -6.58
CA ASN A 35 31.47 -3.87 -7.15
C ASN A 35 29.97 -4.18 -7.01
N GLN A 36 29.58 -4.99 -6.02
CA GLN A 36 28.14 -5.11 -5.70
C GLN A 36 27.71 -3.91 -4.87
N ASN A 37 27.30 -2.83 -5.56
CA ASN A 37 26.42 -1.83 -4.97
C ASN A 37 25.23 -2.60 -4.40
N ILE A 38 25.12 -2.66 -3.07
CA ILE A 38 23.99 -3.32 -2.42
C ILE A 38 22.76 -2.49 -2.80
N ILE A 39 21.98 -3.04 -3.71
CA ILE A 39 20.67 -2.53 -4.08
C ILE A 39 19.69 -3.29 -3.22
N GLN A 40 18.99 -2.58 -2.35
CA GLN A 40 17.83 -3.10 -1.66
C GLN A 40 16.61 -2.31 -2.10
N GLU A 41 15.60 -3.03 -2.52
CA GLU A 41 14.30 -2.46 -2.86
C GLU A 41 13.39 -2.61 -1.64
N TYR A 42 12.74 -1.52 -1.28
CA TYR A 42 11.84 -1.39 -0.15
C TYR A 42 10.55 -0.74 -0.61
N GLU A 43 9.45 -1.04 0.06
CA GLU A 43 8.23 -0.24 -0.08
C GLU A 43 8.32 0.95 0.86
N CYS A 44 8.16 2.16 0.31
CA CYS A 44 7.95 3.36 1.11
C CYS A 44 6.48 3.76 1.08
N THR A 45 6.00 4.31 2.19
CA THR A 45 4.61 4.77 2.33
C THR A 45 4.56 6.28 2.45
N TYR A 46 3.54 6.89 1.85
CA TYR A 46 3.17 8.29 2.08
C TYR A 46 1.67 8.45 2.18
N TRP A 47 1.23 9.46 2.92
CA TRP A 47 -0.19 9.77 3.04
C TRP A 47 -0.65 10.62 1.85
N HIS A 48 -1.61 10.11 1.08
CA HIS A 48 -2.19 10.84 -0.04
C HIS A 48 -3.46 11.57 0.42
N SER A 49 -3.34 12.88 0.67
CA SER A 49 -4.42 13.69 1.25
C SER A 49 -5.73 13.58 0.48
N ASN A 50 -5.71 13.66 -0.86
CA ASN A 50 -6.93 13.61 -1.66
C ASN A 50 -7.58 12.23 -1.63
N GLN A 51 -6.77 11.18 -1.42
CA GLN A 51 -7.24 9.80 -1.40
C GLN A 51 -7.59 9.32 0.03
N HIS A 52 -7.23 10.08 1.07
CA HIS A 52 -7.39 9.71 2.48
C HIS A 52 -6.86 8.29 2.79
N ARG A 53 -5.73 7.93 2.17
CA ARG A 53 -5.07 6.63 2.37
C ARG A 53 -3.57 6.74 2.28
N TRP A 54 -2.90 5.74 2.83
CA TRP A 54 -1.49 5.51 2.59
C TRP A 54 -1.30 4.88 1.21
N ILE A 55 -0.38 5.44 0.43
CA ILE A 55 0.05 4.89 -0.86
C ILE A 55 1.44 4.31 -0.68
N GLN A 56 1.64 3.09 -1.17
CA GLN A 56 2.93 2.44 -1.26
C GLN A 56 3.61 2.79 -2.58
N LYS A 57 4.91 3.10 -2.51
CA LYS A 57 5.77 3.34 -3.67
C LYS A 57 7.02 2.49 -3.55
N ASN A 58 7.57 2.09 -4.69
CA ASN A 58 8.84 1.39 -4.73
C ASN A 58 9.98 2.38 -4.44
N CYS A 59 10.74 2.11 -3.40
CA CYS A 59 11.93 2.85 -3.02
C CYS A 59 13.16 1.97 -3.21
N LYS A 60 14.07 2.43 -4.05
CA LYS A 60 15.36 1.80 -4.26
C LYS A 60 16.41 2.52 -3.41
N ILE A 61 17.06 1.78 -2.52
CA ILE A 61 18.17 2.28 -1.71
C ILE A 61 19.47 1.71 -2.27
N THR A 62 20.39 2.60 -2.62
CA THR A 62 21.71 2.21 -3.15
C THR A 62 22.82 2.84 -2.35
N LEU A 63 23.90 2.09 -2.12
CA LEU A 63 25.13 2.60 -1.56
C LEU A 63 26.08 3.04 -2.69
N SER A 64 26.51 4.31 -2.67
CA SER A 64 27.48 4.86 -3.61
C SER A 64 28.91 4.46 -3.26
N ARG A 65 29.83 4.61 -4.23
CA ARG A 65 31.27 4.40 -4.01
C ARG A 65 31.87 5.36 -2.97
N GLN A 66 31.25 6.52 -2.81
CA GLN A 66 31.60 7.53 -1.81
C GLN A 66 30.98 7.25 -0.43
N LYS A 67 30.45 6.03 -0.21
CA LYS A 67 29.71 5.63 1.00
C LYS A 67 28.49 6.51 1.24
N GLU A 68 27.74 6.86 0.20
CA GLU A 68 26.49 7.60 0.33
C GLU A 68 25.29 6.69 0.14
N ILE A 69 24.28 6.85 0.98
CA ILE A 69 22.99 6.17 0.82
C ILE A 69 22.12 7.07 -0.01
N ILE A 70 21.72 6.56 -1.17
CA ILE A 70 20.88 7.27 -2.13
C ILE A 70 19.51 6.61 -2.10
N TYR A 71 18.50 7.41 -1.78
CA TYR A 71 17.09 7.02 -1.83
C TYR A 71 16.51 7.45 -3.16
N ILE A 72 16.12 6.49 -4.00
CA ILE A 72 15.54 6.69 -5.32
C ILE A 72 14.08 6.24 -5.27
N ILE A 73 13.14 7.12 -5.63
CA ILE A 73 11.70 6.85 -5.60
C ILE A 73 11.14 7.31 -6.94
N ASP A 74 10.44 6.42 -7.64
CA ASP A 74 9.93 6.65 -8.99
C ASP A 74 11.00 7.19 -9.96
N GLY A 75 12.24 6.68 -9.85
CA GLY A 75 13.38 7.08 -10.67
C GLY A 75 14.04 8.42 -10.29
N SER A 76 13.50 9.14 -9.32
CA SER A 76 14.04 10.42 -8.84
C SER A 76 14.82 10.25 -7.54
N ILE A 77 15.92 10.99 -7.36
CA ILE A 77 16.69 10.98 -6.11
C ILE A 77 16.02 11.91 -5.10
N HIS A 78 15.63 11.38 -3.94
CA HIS A 78 14.96 12.14 -2.88
C HIS A 78 15.86 12.48 -1.70
N ARG A 79 16.89 11.65 -1.42
CA ARG A 79 17.82 11.86 -0.31
C ARG A 79 19.18 11.25 -0.65
N ILE A 80 20.25 11.96 -0.30
CA ILE A 80 21.62 11.46 -0.31
C ILE A 80 22.17 11.68 1.10
N GLU A 81 22.60 10.60 1.75
CA GLU A 81 23.14 10.65 3.11
C GLU A 81 24.54 10.04 3.16
N LYS A 82 25.52 10.80 3.65
CA LYS A 82 26.90 10.32 3.79
C LYS A 82 27.03 9.40 5.01
N LEU A 83 27.48 8.17 4.79
CA LEU A 83 27.88 7.28 5.88
C LEU A 83 29.27 7.69 6.37
N LEU A 84 29.29 8.29 7.56
CA LEU A 84 30.53 8.63 8.24
C LEU A 84 31.09 7.40 8.98
N ASP A 85 30.24 6.59 9.62
CA ASP A 85 30.63 5.33 10.25
C ASP A 85 30.37 4.15 9.29
N SER A 86 31.42 3.48 8.82
CA SER A 86 31.27 2.28 7.96
C SER A 86 30.87 1.01 8.70
N LEU A 87 30.93 1.00 10.03
CA LEU A 87 30.51 -0.14 10.85
C LEU A 87 29.03 -0.06 11.25
N GLN A 88 28.46 1.14 11.26
CA GLN A 88 27.06 1.32 11.63
C GLN A 88 26.14 0.94 10.46
N ARG A 89 25.23 -0.01 10.72
CA ARG A 89 24.15 -0.31 9.77
C ARG A 89 23.30 0.95 9.60
N PRO A 90 23.06 1.40 8.36
CA PRO A 90 22.27 2.60 8.16
C PRO A 90 20.83 2.44 8.61
N GLU A 91 20.30 3.53 9.13
CA GLU A 91 18.87 3.66 9.39
C GLU A 91 18.14 3.75 8.06
N VAL A 92 17.29 2.77 7.79
CA VAL A 92 16.46 2.72 6.58
C VAL A 92 15.11 3.33 6.91
N PHE A 93 14.79 4.44 6.26
CA PHE A 93 13.48 5.08 6.36
C PHE A 93 12.51 4.45 5.36
N THR A 94 11.34 4.07 5.84
CA THR A 94 10.23 3.55 5.02
C THR A 94 9.11 4.58 4.83
N ASN A 95 9.18 5.73 5.50
CA ASN A 95 8.23 6.83 5.32
C ASN A 95 8.81 7.89 4.39
N PHE A 96 8.07 8.22 3.33
CA PHE A 96 8.51 9.17 2.31
C PHE A 96 8.83 10.57 2.86
N GLU A 97 7.98 11.09 3.75
CA GLU A 97 8.21 12.42 4.33
C GLU A 97 9.46 12.41 5.23
N GLN A 98 9.75 11.29 5.90
CA GLN A 98 11.00 11.17 6.66
C GLN A 98 12.24 11.17 5.77
N ILE A 99 12.18 10.45 4.65
CA ILE A 99 13.26 10.48 3.66
C ILE A 99 13.52 11.93 3.22
N GLN A 100 12.47 12.67 2.90
CA GLN A 100 12.60 14.04 2.39
C GLN A 100 12.99 15.09 3.44
N TYR A 101 12.46 14.99 4.66
CA TYR A 101 12.43 16.13 5.57
C TYR A 101 13.09 15.90 6.93
N LEU A 102 13.38 14.66 7.31
CA LEU A 102 14.01 14.36 8.60
C LEU A 102 15.53 14.48 8.51
N GLN A 103 16.10 15.34 9.35
CA GLN A 103 17.54 15.54 9.47
C GLN A 103 17.97 15.38 10.92
N TRP A 104 19.11 14.70 11.14
CA TRP A 104 19.71 14.50 12.46
C TRP A 104 20.99 15.31 12.58
N TYR A 105 21.19 15.97 13.72
CA TYR A 105 22.37 16.78 14.03
C TYR A 105 22.98 16.33 15.36
N GLY A 106 24.30 16.28 15.40
CA GLY A 106 25.08 15.93 16.57
C GLY A 106 26.56 15.91 16.25
N ASN A 107 27.37 15.49 17.22
CA ASN A 107 28.82 15.43 17.06
C ASN A 107 29.25 14.01 16.71
N TYR A 108 30.37 13.94 15.98
CA TYR A 108 31.10 12.72 15.71
C TYR A 108 32.45 12.78 16.43
N ASP A 109 32.94 11.63 16.90
CA ASP A 109 34.30 11.52 17.44
C ASP A 109 35.34 11.44 16.30
N GLN A 110 36.61 11.25 16.67
CA GLN A 110 37.72 11.09 15.72
C GLN A 110 37.58 9.83 14.83
N ASN A 111 36.78 8.85 15.26
CA ASN A 111 36.51 7.61 14.54
C ASN A 111 35.20 7.67 13.73
N LEU A 112 34.60 8.86 13.58
CA LEU A 112 33.34 9.07 12.90
C LEU A 112 32.14 8.36 13.55
N LYS A 113 32.24 8.03 14.85
CA LYS A 113 31.13 7.49 15.65
C LYS A 113 30.29 8.62 16.22
N LYS A 114 28.97 8.41 16.30
CA LYS A 114 28.05 9.37 16.91
C LYS A 114 28.36 9.49 18.41
N VAL A 115 28.59 10.71 18.90
CA VAL A 115 28.84 10.97 20.32
C VAL A 115 28.04 12.19 20.80
N GLY A 116 27.81 12.26 22.10
CA GLY A 116 27.19 13.42 22.72
C GLY A 116 25.70 13.53 22.43
N LYS A 117 25.18 14.76 22.52
CA LYS A 117 23.76 15.05 22.32
C LYS A 117 23.42 15.10 20.82
N TRP A 118 22.36 14.40 20.44
CA TRP A 118 21.80 14.39 19.10
C TRP A 118 20.39 14.94 19.10
N THR A 119 20.04 15.68 18.05
CA THR A 119 18.74 16.32 17.89
C THR A 119 18.21 16.14 16.47
N ALA A 120 16.89 16.25 16.31
CA ALA A 120 16.23 16.12 15.03
C ALA A 120 15.62 17.44 14.54
N TYR A 121 15.59 17.60 13.22
CA TYR A 121 14.90 18.67 12.51
C TYR A 121 13.92 18.05 11.51
N TRP A 122 12.77 18.69 11.37
CA TRP A 122 11.72 18.28 10.44
C TRP A 122 11.26 19.46 9.61
N LYS A 123 11.38 19.36 8.28
CA LYS A 123 11.06 20.47 7.36
C LYS A 123 11.80 21.76 7.75
N GLY A 124 13.08 21.61 8.13
CA GLY A 124 13.93 22.70 8.61
C GLY A 124 13.62 23.23 10.01
N LYS A 125 12.56 22.73 10.68
CA LYS A 125 12.21 23.15 12.05
C LYS A 125 12.83 22.24 13.08
N TYR A 126 13.44 22.84 14.10
CA TYR A 126 13.97 22.12 15.26
C TYR A 126 12.85 21.41 16.01
N LEU A 127 12.95 20.09 16.17
CA LEU A 127 12.01 19.31 16.96
C LEU A 127 12.47 19.30 18.41
N SER A 128 11.88 20.18 19.22
CA SER A 128 12.28 20.34 20.62
C SER A 128 12.15 19.01 21.38
N GLN A 129 13.23 18.68 22.10
CA GLN A 129 13.38 17.47 22.91
C GLN A 129 13.48 16.15 22.14
N VAL A 130 13.46 16.14 20.81
CA VAL A 130 13.67 14.91 20.02
C VAL A 130 15.16 14.61 19.93
N GLY A 131 15.50 13.35 20.13
CA GLY A 131 16.87 12.84 20.20
C GLY A 131 17.26 12.36 21.60
N GLY A 132 18.56 12.33 21.86
CA GLY A 132 19.11 11.77 23.08
C GLY A 132 20.63 11.89 23.13
N TYR A 133 21.28 11.01 23.89
CA TYR A 133 22.73 11.03 24.08
C TYR A 133 23.37 9.73 23.59
N TYR A 134 24.48 9.85 22.85
CA TYR A 134 25.37 8.75 22.55
C TYR A 134 26.59 8.81 23.47
N SER A 135 26.99 7.67 24.03
CA SER A 135 28.26 7.53 24.75
C SER A 135 29.45 7.58 23.79
N GLU A 136 30.66 7.66 24.36
CA GLU A 136 31.92 7.76 23.63
C GLU A 136 32.20 6.55 22.72
N ASP A 137 31.62 5.40 23.02
CA ASP A 137 31.74 4.18 22.21
C ASP A 137 30.81 4.16 20.97
N GLY A 138 29.92 5.15 20.83
CA GLY A 138 28.92 5.22 19.77
C GLY A 138 27.55 4.62 20.14
N SER A 139 27.33 4.24 21.41
CA SER A 139 26.09 3.60 21.84
C SER A 139 25.04 4.61 22.32
N LYS A 140 23.77 4.42 21.95
CA LYS A 140 22.64 5.17 22.57
C LYS A 140 22.58 4.85 24.06
N GLN A 141 22.51 5.89 24.89
CA GLN A 141 22.36 5.79 26.34
C GLN A 141 21.39 6.84 26.89
N GLY A 142 20.84 6.59 28.07
CA GLY A 142 20.00 7.55 28.79
C GLY A 142 18.61 7.69 28.19
N ILE A 143 17.97 8.84 28.41
CA ILE A 143 16.62 9.10 27.92
C ILE A 143 16.66 9.54 26.46
N TRP A 144 15.81 8.92 25.65
CA TRP A 144 15.65 9.21 24.23
C TRP A 144 14.19 9.50 23.92
N LYS A 145 13.96 10.53 23.12
CA LYS A 145 12.69 10.80 22.47
C LYS A 145 12.86 10.56 20.98
N GLU A 146 12.34 9.46 20.49
CA GLU A 146 12.43 9.02 19.11
C GLU A 146 11.20 9.40 18.31
N ILE A 147 11.38 9.54 17.00
CA ILE A 147 10.30 9.72 16.05
C ILE A 147 9.81 8.33 15.63
N MET A 148 8.50 8.09 15.62
CA MET A 148 7.97 6.81 15.14
C MET A 148 8.11 6.67 13.61
N LYS A 149 8.15 5.43 13.12
CA LYS A 149 8.25 5.13 11.67
C LYS A 149 7.20 5.85 10.83
N GLN A 150 6.01 6.09 11.38
CA GLN A 150 4.87 6.66 10.65
C GLN A 150 4.82 8.19 10.72
N PHE A 151 5.84 8.83 11.31
CA PHE A 151 5.85 10.26 11.50
C PHE A 151 5.81 11.01 10.17
N CYS A 152 4.81 11.87 10.02
CA CYS A 152 4.56 12.69 8.83
C CYS A 152 3.85 14.00 9.23
N GLY A 153 3.46 14.82 8.25
CA GLY A 153 2.69 16.05 8.54
C GLY A 153 1.37 15.82 9.29
N LYS A 154 0.78 14.62 9.15
CA LYS A 154 -0.52 14.21 9.73
C LYS A 154 -0.40 13.20 10.89
N CYS A 155 0.81 12.85 11.28
CA CYS A 155 1.06 11.92 12.37
C CYS A 155 2.36 12.33 13.04
N GLN A 156 2.28 12.98 14.20
CA GLN A 156 3.46 13.44 14.93
C GLN A 156 3.60 12.65 16.24
N VAL A 157 3.88 11.35 16.10
CA VAL A 157 4.06 10.45 17.24
C VAL A 157 5.52 10.30 17.60
N PHE A 158 5.80 10.41 18.89
CA PHE A 158 7.11 10.21 19.48
C PHE A 158 7.09 9.04 20.46
N GLU A 159 8.21 8.34 20.60
CA GLU A 159 8.44 7.37 21.66
C GLU A 159 9.46 7.93 22.66
N LEU A 160 9.15 7.91 23.95
CA LEU A 160 10.07 8.35 25.01
C LEU A 160 10.42 7.15 25.89
N GLY A 161 11.71 6.87 26.07
CA GLY A 161 12.16 5.83 26.98
C GLY A 161 13.67 5.85 27.21
N LYS A 162 14.17 4.81 27.88
CA LYS A 162 15.59 4.70 28.22
C LYS A 162 16.32 3.72 27.31
N TYR A 163 17.49 4.14 26.82
CA TYR A 163 18.48 3.27 26.21
C TYR A 163 19.60 2.90 27.18
N GLN A 164 20.07 1.67 27.09
CA GLN A 164 21.30 1.17 27.70
C GLN A 164 22.04 0.37 26.62
N ASN A 165 23.24 0.83 26.22
CA ASN A 165 24.08 0.16 25.22
C ASN A 165 23.32 -0.19 23.91
N ASN A 166 22.68 0.80 23.29
CA ASN A 166 21.84 0.62 22.09
C ASN A 166 20.57 -0.23 22.26
N GLN A 167 20.26 -0.70 23.47
CA GLN A 167 19.07 -1.50 23.76
C GLN A 167 17.99 -0.68 24.50
N LYS A 168 16.73 -0.83 24.07
CA LYS A 168 15.58 -0.24 24.78
C LYS A 168 15.40 -0.95 26.12
N SER A 169 15.25 -0.18 27.20
CA SER A 169 15.09 -0.69 28.56
C SER A 169 14.01 0.06 29.32
N GLY A 170 13.34 -0.61 30.26
CA GLY A 170 12.37 0.02 31.17
C GLY A 170 11.10 0.52 30.46
N LEU A 171 10.50 1.58 31.01
CA LEU A 171 9.26 2.16 30.51
C LEU A 171 9.49 2.96 29.22
N TRP A 172 8.68 2.67 28.21
CA TRP A 172 8.58 3.40 26.95
C TRP A 172 7.17 3.93 26.78
N ILE A 173 7.02 5.20 26.43
CA ILE A 173 5.73 5.89 26.36
C ILE A 173 5.57 6.51 24.97
N TYR A 174 4.40 6.33 24.37
CA TYR A 174 4.03 7.01 23.13
C TYR A 174 3.35 8.34 23.41
N PHE A 175 3.79 9.37 22.71
CA PHE A 175 3.26 10.72 22.77
C PHE A 175 2.73 11.14 21.41
N TYR A 176 1.50 11.66 21.39
CA TYR A 176 0.93 12.32 20.23
C TYR A 176 0.51 13.72 20.64
N GLY A 177 1.21 14.72 20.08
CA GLY A 177 1.27 16.06 20.69
C GLY A 177 1.82 15.97 22.12
N ASN A 178 1.08 16.51 23.08
CA ASN A 178 1.42 16.45 24.52
C ASN A 178 0.71 15.33 25.28
N LYS A 179 -0.07 14.49 24.58
CA LYS A 179 -0.87 13.43 25.20
C LYS A 179 -0.12 12.10 25.19
N LYS A 180 -0.07 11.42 26.34
CA LYS A 180 0.35 10.02 26.43
C LYS A 180 -0.74 9.14 25.83
N ILE A 181 -0.42 8.37 24.81
CA ILE A 181 -1.39 7.54 24.08
C ILE A 181 -1.09 6.04 24.17
N GLY A 182 0.10 5.64 24.61
CA GLY A 182 0.42 4.23 24.76
C GLY A 182 1.84 3.98 25.27
N GLY A 183 2.35 2.78 25.01
CA GLY A 183 3.66 2.33 25.45
C GLY A 183 3.61 1.06 26.30
N GLY A 184 4.73 0.73 26.94
CA GLY A 184 4.88 -0.45 27.81
C GLY A 184 6.31 -0.60 28.32
N PHE A 185 6.66 -1.79 28.81
CA PHE A 185 7.96 -2.06 29.41
C PHE A 185 8.84 -3.01 28.58
N TYR A 186 10.12 -2.68 28.46
CA TYR A 186 11.16 -3.60 27.99
C TYR A 186 11.89 -4.24 29.17
N ASN A 187 12.28 -5.51 29.01
CA ASN A 187 13.18 -6.20 29.92
C ASN A 187 14.67 -5.87 29.63
N GLU A 188 15.58 -6.51 30.35
CA GLU A 188 17.03 -6.28 30.22
C GLU A 188 17.59 -6.79 28.88
N GLN A 189 16.86 -7.69 28.22
CA GLN A 189 17.18 -8.25 26.90
C GLN A 189 16.54 -7.46 25.75
N ALA A 190 16.04 -6.24 26.01
CA ALA A 190 15.31 -5.40 25.06
C ALA A 190 14.05 -6.03 24.47
N GLN A 191 13.43 -6.99 25.17
CA GLN A 191 12.18 -7.62 24.77
C GLN A 191 11.01 -6.96 25.52
N LYS A 192 9.88 -6.81 24.82
CA LYS A 192 8.64 -6.32 25.43
C LYS A 192 8.15 -7.29 26.52
N LYS A 193 7.70 -6.75 27.65
CA LYS A 193 7.09 -7.50 28.76
C LYS A 193 5.92 -6.73 29.40
N GLY A 194 5.00 -7.46 30.01
CA GLY A 194 3.87 -6.92 30.75
C GLY A 194 2.84 -6.27 29.84
N GLN A 195 2.07 -5.34 30.39
CA GLN A 195 1.00 -4.65 29.66
C GLN A 195 1.58 -3.66 28.64
N TRP A 196 1.00 -3.65 27.44
CA TRP A 196 1.37 -2.78 26.33
C TRP A 196 0.16 -2.18 25.67
N ILE A 197 0.33 -0.95 25.18
CA ILE A 197 -0.57 -0.29 24.22
C ILE A 197 0.29 0.08 23.00
N GLU A 198 0.11 -0.66 21.92
CA GLU A 198 0.76 -0.42 20.62
C GLU A 198 -0.11 0.47 19.74
N LEU A 199 0.52 1.19 18.81
CA LEU A 199 -0.20 1.98 17.82
C LEU A 199 -0.26 1.22 16.50
N SER A 200 -1.34 1.39 15.76
CA SER A 200 -1.45 0.87 14.40
C SER A 200 -0.43 1.51 13.46
N GLU A 201 0.00 0.77 12.45
CA GLU A 201 0.86 1.30 11.38
C GLU A 201 0.17 2.44 10.61
N ASN A 202 -1.15 2.49 10.63
CA ASN A 202 -1.91 3.59 10.02
C ASN A 202 -2.26 4.71 11.01
N PHE A 203 -1.68 4.72 12.21
CA PHE A 203 -2.02 5.71 13.24
C PHE A 203 -1.79 7.14 12.72
N ASN A 204 -2.83 7.97 12.72
CA ASN A 204 -2.78 9.38 12.35
C ASN A 204 -4.00 10.14 12.93
N ASP A 205 -4.17 11.41 12.57
CA ASP A 205 -5.30 12.24 12.99
C ASP A 205 -6.68 11.64 12.62
N GLU A 206 -6.76 10.85 11.55
CA GLU A 206 -7.98 10.24 10.98
C GLU A 206 -8.17 8.76 11.40
N ALA A 207 -7.16 8.12 11.96
CA ALA A 207 -7.18 6.73 12.42
C ALA A 207 -6.35 6.58 13.70
N GLN A 208 -6.99 6.52 14.87
CA GLN A 208 -6.30 6.41 16.17
C GLN A 208 -6.43 5.00 16.77
N VAL A 209 -6.17 4.00 15.94
CA VAL A 209 -6.22 2.59 16.33
C VAL A 209 -5.03 2.22 17.20
N MET A 210 -5.31 1.58 18.33
CA MET A 210 -4.33 1.07 19.28
C MET A 210 -4.61 -0.39 19.62
N TYR A 211 -3.57 -1.15 19.94
CA TYR A 211 -3.66 -2.55 20.36
C TYR A 211 -3.21 -2.67 21.81
N LYS A 212 -4.10 -3.11 22.70
CA LYS A 212 -3.82 -3.27 24.12
C LYS A 212 -3.81 -4.74 24.51
N GLY A 213 -2.72 -5.21 25.10
CA GLY A 213 -2.61 -6.57 25.60
C GLY A 213 -1.34 -6.80 26.40
N GLU A 214 -0.99 -8.05 26.62
CA GLU A 214 0.19 -8.45 27.38
C GLU A 214 1.29 -9.01 26.48
N TYR A 215 2.53 -8.71 26.85
CA TYR A 215 3.74 -9.32 26.31
C TYR A 215 4.44 -10.18 27.34
N LYS A 216 4.98 -11.32 26.90
CA LYS A 216 5.91 -12.16 27.67
C LYS A 216 7.11 -12.51 26.79
N ASN A 217 8.31 -12.11 27.21
CA ASN A 217 9.56 -12.35 26.48
C ASN A 217 9.52 -11.91 25.00
N GLY A 218 8.88 -10.76 24.72
CA GLY A 218 8.76 -10.21 23.38
C GLY A 218 7.62 -10.79 22.53
N GLN A 219 6.84 -11.74 23.04
CA GLN A 219 5.71 -12.35 22.35
C GLN A 219 4.36 -11.89 22.93
N LYS A 220 3.36 -11.73 22.06
CA LYS A 220 1.99 -11.37 22.48
C LYS A 220 1.34 -12.55 23.20
N LEU A 221 0.71 -12.28 24.34
CA LEU A 221 0.11 -13.28 25.21
C LEU A 221 -1.34 -12.89 25.52
N GLY A 222 -2.23 -13.87 25.59
CA GLY A 222 -3.57 -13.70 26.13
C GLY A 222 -4.46 -12.78 25.28
N ILE A 223 -5.37 -12.07 25.94
CA ILE A 223 -6.37 -11.24 25.26
C ILE A 223 -5.73 -9.94 24.78
N TRP A 224 -5.90 -9.65 23.50
CA TRP A 224 -5.50 -8.41 22.87
C TRP A 224 -6.72 -7.67 22.33
N ASN A 225 -6.92 -6.44 22.82
CA ASN A 225 -8.03 -5.58 22.43
C ASN A 225 -7.56 -4.55 21.40
N ILE A 226 -8.39 -4.29 20.41
CA ILE A 226 -8.25 -3.20 19.44
C ILE A 226 -9.12 -2.04 19.94
N LEU A 227 -8.48 -0.91 20.22
CA LEU A 227 -9.09 0.31 20.71
C LEU A 227 -9.06 1.35 19.60
N ASP A 228 -10.18 2.03 19.36
CA ASP A 228 -10.20 3.23 18.51
C ASP A 228 -10.55 4.45 19.36
N ASN A 229 -9.68 5.44 19.30
CA ASN A 229 -9.85 6.71 20.01
C ASN A 229 -10.41 7.83 19.12
N ASN A 230 -10.63 7.59 17.83
CA ASN A 230 -11.00 8.66 16.90
C ASN A 230 -12.50 8.96 16.82
N ARG A 231 -13.30 8.47 17.77
CA ARG A 231 -14.73 8.78 17.77
C ARG A 231 -14.98 10.23 18.13
N ASN A 232 -15.04 11.07 17.10
CA ASN A 232 -15.76 12.33 17.03
C ASN A 232 -17.29 12.16 17.26
N MET A 233 -17.71 11.21 18.10
CA MET A 233 -19.05 11.17 18.67
C MET A 233 -19.19 12.23 19.78
N GLN A 234 -18.84 13.48 19.47
CA GLN A 234 -19.25 14.64 20.26
C GLN A 234 -20.77 14.92 20.13
N LYS A 235 -21.53 14.11 19.37
CA LYS A 235 -22.98 14.29 19.22
C LYS A 235 -23.82 13.70 20.35
N TYR A 236 -23.23 12.93 21.27
CA TYR A 236 -23.84 12.63 22.57
C TYR A 236 -22.94 13.19 23.68
N ASN A 237 -23.14 14.47 23.96
CA ASN A 237 -22.68 15.15 25.17
C ASN A 237 -23.26 14.43 26.40
N ILE A 238 -22.55 13.43 26.91
CA ILE A 238 -22.59 13.16 28.34
C ILE A 238 -21.40 13.92 28.91
N GLN A 239 -21.70 15.09 29.49
CA GLN A 239 -20.72 15.93 30.18
C GLN A 239 -20.13 15.15 31.35
N PHE A 240 -18.99 14.50 31.11
CA PHE A 240 -18.10 14.06 32.18
C PHE A 240 -16.89 14.99 32.21
N ASN A 241 -16.95 15.95 33.13
CA ASN A 241 -15.81 16.74 33.55
C ASN A 241 -14.78 15.82 34.21
N ASN A 242 -13.82 15.31 33.42
CA ASN A 242 -12.45 14.95 33.79
C ASN A 242 -11.82 14.09 32.67
N ASN A 243 -10.77 14.60 32.00
CA ASN A 243 -9.68 13.98 31.21
C ASN A 243 -9.71 12.48 30.80
N PHE A 244 -10.86 11.85 30.61
CA PHE A 244 -10.98 10.45 30.21
C PHE A 244 -11.03 10.32 28.70
N CYS A 245 -10.07 9.56 28.19
CA CYS A 245 -10.02 9.12 26.80
C CYS A 245 -11.04 7.98 26.63
N VAL A 246 -12.20 8.25 26.02
CA VAL A 246 -13.19 7.20 25.72
C VAL A 246 -12.70 6.39 24.53
N CYS A 247 -11.97 5.32 24.80
CA CYS A 247 -11.58 4.35 23.78
C CYS A 247 -12.75 3.41 23.53
N VAL A 248 -13.16 3.21 22.28
CA VAL A 248 -14.17 2.18 21.97
C VAL A 248 -13.50 0.90 21.52
N PHE A 249 -13.91 -0.21 22.14
CA PHE A 249 -13.53 -1.55 21.73
C PHE A 249 -14.01 -1.80 20.30
N SER A 250 -13.05 -1.95 19.39
CA SER A 250 -13.30 -2.13 17.94
C SER A 250 -12.97 -3.55 17.48
N GLY A 251 -12.27 -4.33 18.29
CA GLY A 251 -11.97 -5.73 18.00
C GLY A 251 -10.95 -6.34 18.94
N GLY A 252 -10.38 -7.48 18.58
CA GLY A 252 -9.43 -8.21 19.41
C GLY A 252 -9.59 -9.72 19.34
N GLY A 253 -8.76 -10.43 20.11
CA GLY A 253 -8.84 -11.87 20.24
C GLY A 253 -7.79 -12.44 21.19
N LEU A 254 -7.61 -13.75 21.14
CA LEU A 254 -6.72 -14.49 22.02
C LEU A 254 -5.44 -14.92 21.29
N TYR A 255 -4.30 -14.58 21.85
CA TYR A 255 -3.02 -15.22 21.53
C TYR A 255 -2.76 -16.37 22.49
N ASP A 256 -2.16 -17.43 22.00
CA ASP A 256 -1.80 -18.57 22.81
C ASP A 256 -0.75 -18.26 23.89
N GLU A 257 -0.65 -19.17 24.86
CA GLU A 257 0.35 -19.15 25.91
C GLU A 257 1.43 -20.22 25.65
N GLY A 258 2.11 -20.19 24.51
CA GLY A 258 3.26 -21.10 24.31
C GLY A 258 3.87 -21.23 22.92
N SER A 259 3.30 -20.62 21.88
CA SER A 259 3.76 -20.75 20.50
C SER A 259 3.82 -19.40 19.80
N ASP A 260 4.92 -18.68 20.04
CA ASP A 260 5.34 -17.48 19.30
C ASP A 260 4.28 -16.38 19.08
N GLY A 261 3.25 -16.30 19.92
CA GLY A 261 2.17 -15.33 19.77
C GLY A 261 1.25 -15.66 18.59
N VAL A 262 0.87 -16.94 18.47
CA VAL A 262 -0.08 -17.42 17.47
C VAL A 262 -1.52 -17.11 17.88
N LYS A 263 -2.32 -16.63 16.92
CA LYS A 263 -3.75 -16.31 17.13
C LYS A 263 -4.59 -17.59 17.29
N LEU A 264 -5.51 -17.59 18.25
CA LEU A 264 -6.44 -18.69 18.53
C LEU A 264 -7.86 -18.19 18.81
N GLY A 265 -8.85 -19.05 18.57
CA GLY A 265 -10.23 -18.84 19.01
C GLY A 265 -10.93 -17.73 18.23
N LEU A 266 -11.89 -17.06 18.88
CA LEU A 266 -12.65 -15.98 18.25
C LEU A 266 -11.80 -14.71 18.12
N TRP A 267 -11.90 -14.09 16.95
CA TRP A 267 -11.21 -12.86 16.61
C TRP A 267 -12.13 -11.87 15.93
N VAL A 268 -11.88 -10.60 16.24
CA VAL A 268 -12.42 -9.45 15.53
C VAL A 268 -11.22 -8.66 15.01
N GLU A 269 -11.02 -8.68 13.70
CA GLU A 269 -9.99 -7.89 13.03
C GLU A 269 -10.59 -6.61 12.46
N ILE A 270 -9.76 -5.59 12.25
CA ILE A 270 -10.14 -4.37 11.55
C ILE A 270 -9.56 -4.37 10.14
N LEU A 271 -10.24 -3.71 9.21
CA LEU A 271 -9.73 -3.52 7.84
C LEU A 271 -8.45 -2.67 7.81
N ASN A 272 -7.56 -2.95 6.87
CA ASN A 272 -6.40 -2.09 6.65
C ASN A 272 -6.87 -0.71 6.16
N GLY A 273 -6.38 0.37 6.77
CA GLY A 273 -6.93 1.70 6.54
C GLY A 273 -8.20 2.03 7.35
N PHE A 274 -8.50 1.27 8.40
CA PHE A 274 -9.59 1.57 9.34
C PHE A 274 -9.51 3.02 9.81
N ASN A 275 -10.56 3.80 9.55
CA ASN A 275 -10.64 5.22 9.87
C ASN A 275 -12.11 5.64 10.05
N ASN A 276 -12.35 6.93 10.26
CA ASN A 276 -13.71 7.47 10.48
C ASN A 276 -14.69 7.23 9.32
N TYR A 277 -14.19 6.98 8.10
CA TYR A 277 -15.01 6.71 6.91
C TYR A 277 -15.07 5.21 6.57
N SER A 278 -14.18 4.40 7.10
CA SER A 278 -14.08 2.96 6.83
C SER A 278 -13.91 2.18 8.14
N GLN A 279 -15.05 1.85 8.75
CA GLN A 279 -15.09 1.09 10.01
C GLN A 279 -15.49 -0.36 9.76
N VAL A 280 -14.73 -1.04 8.90
CA VAL A 280 -14.98 -2.44 8.57
C VAL A 280 -14.24 -3.36 9.55
N ILE A 281 -14.94 -4.36 10.06
CA ILE A 281 -14.40 -5.41 10.92
C ILE A 281 -14.69 -6.80 10.37
N TYR A 282 -13.79 -7.73 10.66
CA TYR A 282 -13.88 -9.15 10.28
C TYR A 282 -14.02 -9.99 11.54
N LYS A 283 -15.09 -10.77 11.66
CA LYS A 283 -15.33 -11.64 12.80
C LYS A 283 -15.23 -13.08 12.39
N GLY A 284 -14.42 -13.87 13.08
CA GLY A 284 -14.33 -15.31 12.80
C GLY A 284 -13.44 -16.03 13.78
N ARG A 285 -12.98 -17.22 13.39
CA ARG A 285 -12.14 -18.08 14.24
C ARG A 285 -10.75 -18.28 13.64
N TYR A 286 -9.76 -18.28 14.53
CA TYR A 286 -8.41 -18.72 14.27
C TYR A 286 -8.13 -20.08 14.90
N GLN A 287 -7.35 -20.90 14.21
CA GLN A 287 -6.77 -22.15 14.69
C GLN A 287 -5.31 -22.20 14.24
N ASN A 288 -4.37 -22.30 15.18
CA ASN A 288 -2.92 -22.29 14.90
C ASN A 288 -2.48 -21.11 14.03
N GLY A 289 -3.05 -19.92 14.26
CA GLY A 289 -2.69 -18.71 13.52
C GLY A 289 -3.30 -18.63 12.13
N LYS A 290 -4.19 -19.58 11.79
CA LYS A 290 -4.87 -19.69 10.51
C LYS A 290 -6.38 -19.46 10.65
N LYS A 291 -6.95 -18.64 9.76
CA LYS A 291 -8.42 -18.45 9.67
C LYS A 291 -9.11 -19.75 9.28
N VAL A 292 -10.14 -20.11 10.02
CA VAL A 292 -10.96 -21.32 9.79
C VAL A 292 -12.46 -21.00 9.91
N GLY A 293 -13.29 -21.79 9.26
CA GLY A 293 -14.74 -21.74 9.39
C GLY A 293 -15.35 -20.42 8.91
N ARG A 294 -16.51 -20.05 9.46
CA ARG A 294 -17.26 -18.85 9.08
C ARG A 294 -16.55 -17.57 9.51
N TRP A 295 -16.45 -16.63 8.56
CA TRP A 295 -15.97 -15.28 8.77
C TRP A 295 -16.99 -14.27 8.25
N ASP A 296 -17.47 -13.39 9.12
CA ASP A 296 -18.42 -12.34 8.78
C ASP A 296 -17.70 -10.99 8.63
N VAL A 297 -18.10 -10.22 7.62
CA VAL A 297 -17.64 -8.85 7.41
C VAL A 297 -18.75 -7.91 7.86
N GLN A 298 -18.45 -7.04 8.82
CA GLN A 298 -19.38 -6.06 9.34
C GLN A 298 -18.86 -4.65 9.10
N PHE A 299 -19.76 -3.74 8.73
CA PHE A 299 -19.52 -2.31 8.67
C PHE A 299 -20.17 -1.67 9.89
N GLN A 300 -19.37 -0.97 10.68
CA GLN A 300 -19.83 -0.25 11.85
C GLN A 300 -20.40 1.11 11.40
N ASP A 301 -21.72 1.20 11.33
CA ASP A 301 -22.42 2.47 11.18
C ASP A 301 -22.61 3.11 12.57
N VAL A 302 -22.99 4.39 12.61
CA VAL A 302 -23.20 5.18 13.83
C VAL A 302 -24.20 4.51 14.78
N GLN A 303 -25.18 3.77 14.24
CA GLN A 303 -26.28 3.18 15.01
C GLN A 303 -26.09 1.68 15.26
N GLU A 304 -25.56 0.93 14.29
CA GLU A 304 -25.45 -0.53 14.39
C GLU A 304 -24.34 -1.12 13.50
N ASN A 305 -23.90 -2.33 13.84
CA ASN A 305 -22.99 -3.09 12.98
C ASN A 305 -23.81 -3.84 11.92
N LYS A 306 -23.73 -3.39 10.67
CA LYS A 306 -24.39 -4.07 9.55
C LYS A 306 -23.49 -5.17 9.00
N GLN A 307 -24.00 -6.40 8.90
CA GLN A 307 -23.28 -7.44 8.15
C GLN A 307 -23.35 -7.13 6.66
N ILE A 308 -22.19 -6.91 6.05
CA ILE A 308 -22.05 -6.53 4.63
C ILE A 308 -21.38 -7.61 3.80
N GLY A 309 -20.83 -8.66 4.43
CA GLY A 309 -20.25 -9.77 3.69
C GLY A 309 -19.71 -10.90 4.56
N GLY A 310 -18.75 -11.63 4.00
CA GLY A 310 -18.15 -12.80 4.63
C GLY A 310 -18.28 -14.07 3.81
N GLY A 311 -17.76 -15.16 4.37
CA GLY A 311 -17.76 -16.49 3.76
C GLY A 311 -17.10 -17.50 4.69
N SER A 312 -16.70 -18.66 4.17
CA SER A 312 -16.07 -19.70 4.97
C SER A 312 -14.66 -20.01 4.49
N TYR A 313 -13.75 -20.23 5.44
CA TYR A 313 -12.45 -20.85 5.20
C TYR A 313 -12.53 -22.35 5.48
N ASP A 314 -11.60 -23.11 4.92
CA ASP A 314 -11.44 -24.52 5.21
C ASP A 314 -11.21 -24.78 6.70
N GLU A 315 -11.81 -25.84 7.24
CA GLU A 315 -11.61 -26.24 8.64
C GLU A 315 -10.24 -26.94 8.86
N GLY A 316 -9.49 -27.22 7.78
CA GLY A 316 -8.17 -27.83 7.84
C GLY A 316 -7.06 -26.88 8.31
N GLY A 317 -7.34 -25.57 8.41
CA GLY A 317 -6.36 -24.58 8.85
C GLY A 317 -5.40 -24.13 7.75
N HIS A 318 -5.78 -24.24 6.47
CA HIS A 318 -4.95 -23.81 5.35
C HIS A 318 -5.25 -22.37 4.90
N GLU A 319 -6.25 -21.70 5.51
CA GLU A 319 -6.75 -20.37 5.10
C GLU A 319 -7.29 -20.32 3.67
N ILE A 320 -7.82 -21.45 3.20
CA ILE A 320 -8.38 -21.59 1.86
C ILE A 320 -9.85 -21.19 1.91
N LYS A 321 -10.22 -20.15 1.16
CA LYS A 321 -11.63 -19.74 1.00
C LYS A 321 -12.42 -20.85 0.30
N TRP A 322 -13.64 -21.08 0.77
CA TRP A 322 -14.54 -22.12 0.28
C TRP A 322 -16.00 -21.67 0.29
N GLY A 323 -16.77 -22.09 -0.72
CA GLY A 323 -18.21 -21.88 -0.85
C GLY A 323 -18.56 -20.44 -1.19
N ASN A 324 -19.77 -20.02 -0.80
CA ASN A 324 -20.27 -18.67 -1.09
C ASN A 324 -19.53 -17.61 -0.28
N TRP A 325 -19.12 -16.54 -0.97
CA TRP A 325 -18.43 -15.40 -0.41
C TRP A 325 -19.04 -14.09 -0.90
N VAL A 326 -19.03 -13.12 0.01
CA VAL A 326 -19.28 -11.71 -0.26
C VAL A 326 -18.03 -10.95 0.16
N GLU A 327 -17.27 -10.49 -0.83
CA GLU A 327 -16.06 -9.69 -0.64
C GLU A 327 -16.38 -8.22 -0.74
N ILE A 328 -15.69 -7.39 0.03
CA ILE A 328 -15.78 -5.93 -0.11
C ILE A 328 -14.70 -5.46 -1.11
N LEU A 329 -14.99 -4.38 -1.83
CA LEU A 329 -14.00 -3.72 -2.69
C LEU A 329 -12.87 -3.09 -1.84
N ASP A 330 -11.65 -3.04 -2.38
CA ASP A 330 -10.58 -2.24 -1.76
C ASP A 330 -10.99 -0.76 -1.66
N GLY A 331 -10.69 -0.12 -0.54
CA GLY A 331 -11.16 1.24 -0.25
C GLY A 331 -12.65 1.34 0.11
N PHE A 332 -13.29 0.23 0.52
CA PHE A 332 -14.65 0.24 1.06
C PHE A 332 -14.78 1.31 2.15
N CYS A 333 -15.74 2.22 2.02
CA CYS A 333 -16.02 3.28 2.99
C CYS A 333 -17.49 3.70 2.93
N CYS A 334 -17.92 4.61 3.80
CA CYS A 334 -19.31 5.09 3.85
C CYS A 334 -19.83 5.61 2.50
N ASN A 335 -18.93 6.13 1.65
CA ASN A 335 -19.24 6.67 0.31
C ASN A 335 -18.96 5.68 -0.83
N CYS A 336 -18.51 4.47 -0.53
CA CYS A 336 -18.06 3.46 -1.50
C CYS A 336 -18.31 2.08 -0.93
N GLN A 337 -19.55 1.62 -1.02
CA GLN A 337 -19.97 0.35 -0.44
C GLN A 337 -20.18 -0.69 -1.54
N VAL A 338 -19.09 -1.12 -2.18
CA VAL A 338 -19.16 -2.14 -3.24
C VAL A 338 -18.79 -3.51 -2.70
N THR A 339 -19.56 -4.52 -3.11
CA THR A 339 -19.31 -5.92 -2.79
C THR A 339 -19.26 -6.81 -4.04
N HIS A 340 -18.53 -7.91 -3.94
CA HIS A 340 -18.42 -8.96 -4.95
C HIS A 340 -18.94 -10.27 -4.38
N ASN A 341 -19.95 -10.84 -5.02
CA ASN A 341 -20.66 -12.01 -4.53
C ASN A 341 -20.42 -13.17 -5.48
N GLY A 342 -19.93 -14.29 -4.98
CA GLY A 342 -19.76 -15.49 -5.80
C GLY A 342 -19.25 -16.66 -4.98
N GLU A 343 -18.71 -17.66 -5.66
CA GLU A 343 -18.24 -18.90 -5.03
C GLU A 343 -16.72 -19.06 -5.14
N TYR A 344 -16.14 -19.61 -4.08
CA TYR A 344 -14.77 -20.07 -4.00
C TYR A 344 -14.70 -21.60 -3.95
N LYS A 345 -13.73 -22.16 -4.66
CA LYS A 345 -13.35 -23.57 -4.59
C LYS A 345 -11.83 -23.67 -4.53
N ASN A 346 -11.32 -24.33 -3.49
CA ASN A 346 -9.88 -24.43 -3.21
C ASN A 346 -9.16 -23.07 -3.24
N GLY A 347 -9.80 -22.01 -2.72
CA GLY A 347 -9.20 -20.68 -2.65
C GLY A 347 -9.27 -19.87 -3.95
N ASN A 348 -9.81 -20.45 -5.03
CA ASN A 348 -9.98 -19.77 -6.31
C ASN A 348 -11.45 -19.45 -6.58
N LYS A 349 -11.71 -18.31 -7.23
CA LYS A 349 -13.05 -17.90 -7.64
C LYS A 349 -13.54 -18.80 -8.77
N ILE A 350 -14.79 -19.25 -8.70
CA ILE A 350 -15.44 -20.06 -9.73
C ILE A 350 -16.81 -19.50 -10.10
N GLY A 351 -17.28 -19.88 -11.28
CA GLY A 351 -18.63 -19.62 -11.73
C GLY A 351 -18.99 -18.13 -11.74
N LYS A 352 -20.25 -17.83 -11.43
CA LYS A 352 -20.79 -16.47 -11.53
C LYS A 352 -20.39 -15.61 -10.33
N TRP A 353 -19.89 -14.42 -10.63
CA TRP A 353 -19.58 -13.38 -9.66
C TRP A 353 -20.30 -12.09 -10.00
N ASP A 354 -21.07 -11.56 -9.05
CA ASP A 354 -21.86 -10.35 -9.21
C ASP A 354 -21.27 -9.19 -8.41
N ILE A 355 -21.28 -7.98 -8.97
CA ILE A 355 -20.81 -6.76 -8.32
C ILE A 355 -22.03 -5.95 -7.88
N TRP A 356 -22.11 -5.65 -6.59
CA TRP A 356 -23.23 -4.94 -5.98
C TRP A 356 -22.75 -3.63 -5.37
N LEU A 357 -23.48 -2.55 -5.65
CA LEU A 357 -23.40 -1.29 -4.93
C LEU A 357 -24.44 -1.32 -3.82
N LEU A 358 -24.01 -1.21 -2.58
CA LEU A 358 -24.88 -1.11 -1.42
C LEU A 358 -25.28 0.37 -1.24
N ASP A 359 -26.53 0.70 -1.54
CA ASP A 359 -27.14 1.98 -1.18
C ASP A 359 -27.99 1.80 0.10
N SER A 360 -28.28 2.90 0.77
CA SER A 360 -29.23 3.03 1.87
C SER A 360 -30.65 2.52 1.53
N GLN A 361 -31.07 2.60 0.27
CA GLN A 361 -32.43 2.24 -0.15
C GLN A 361 -32.50 0.82 -0.73
N GLU A 362 -31.69 0.52 -1.76
CA GLU A 362 -31.70 -0.78 -2.43
C GLU A 362 -30.30 -1.16 -2.94
N ASN A 363 -29.94 -2.44 -2.84
CA ASN A 363 -28.69 -2.93 -3.41
C ASN A 363 -28.82 -2.99 -4.93
N GLN A 364 -27.95 -2.29 -5.65
CA GLN A 364 -27.94 -2.27 -7.11
C GLN A 364 -26.85 -3.20 -7.65
N LYS A 365 -27.22 -4.14 -8.53
CA LYS A 365 -26.23 -4.90 -9.29
C LYS A 365 -25.65 -4.01 -10.40
N ILE A 366 -24.36 -3.71 -10.30
CA ILE A 366 -23.65 -2.80 -11.22
C ILE A 366 -22.68 -3.54 -12.15
N GLY A 367 -22.42 -4.82 -11.90
CA GLY A 367 -21.52 -5.60 -12.75
C GLY A 367 -21.45 -7.07 -12.39
N GLY A 368 -20.41 -7.73 -12.88
CA GLY A 368 -20.14 -9.15 -12.68
C GLY A 368 -19.65 -9.85 -13.95
N GLY A 369 -19.42 -11.15 -13.82
CA GLY A 369 -19.02 -12.02 -14.93
C GLY A 369 -18.83 -13.46 -14.48
N LEU A 370 -18.13 -14.24 -15.29
CA LEU A 370 -17.88 -15.66 -15.05
C LEU A 370 -16.39 -15.93 -14.84
N TYR A 371 -16.07 -16.75 -13.85
CA TYR A 371 -14.79 -17.41 -13.71
C TYR A 371 -14.89 -18.85 -14.23
N ASP A 372 -13.74 -19.42 -14.60
CA ASP A 372 -13.66 -20.83 -14.98
C ASP A 372 -14.16 -21.77 -13.87
N GLU A 373 -14.85 -22.83 -14.25
CA GLU A 373 -15.31 -23.89 -13.33
C GLU A 373 -14.18 -24.82 -12.88
N GLY A 374 -13.01 -24.75 -13.54
CA GLY A 374 -11.83 -25.54 -13.22
C GLY A 374 -11.19 -25.17 -11.88
N GLY A 375 -11.56 -24.03 -11.31
CA GLY A 375 -11.03 -23.56 -10.03
C GLY A 375 -9.63 -22.99 -10.17
N VAL A 376 -9.30 -22.36 -11.31
CA VAL A 376 -8.03 -21.63 -11.50
C VAL A 376 -8.21 -20.13 -11.23
N GLY A 377 -9.44 -19.62 -11.17
CA GLY A 377 -9.73 -18.21 -10.88
C GLY A 377 -9.53 -17.31 -12.11
N ILE A 378 -9.68 -17.88 -13.30
CA ILE A 378 -9.52 -17.21 -14.59
C ILE A 378 -10.87 -16.64 -15.03
N LYS A 379 -10.91 -15.33 -15.29
CA LYS A 379 -12.09 -14.68 -15.89
C LYS A 379 -12.33 -15.19 -17.31
N VAL A 380 -13.59 -15.50 -17.63
CA VAL A 380 -14.06 -15.95 -18.94
C VAL A 380 -15.34 -15.22 -19.35
N ASP A 381 -15.62 -15.22 -20.65
CA ASP A 381 -16.83 -14.65 -21.26
C ASP A 381 -17.03 -13.16 -20.97
N ASN A 382 -18.29 -12.69 -20.97
CA ASN A 382 -18.64 -11.30 -20.80
C ASN A 382 -18.46 -10.86 -19.34
N TRP A 383 -17.84 -9.69 -19.16
CA TRP A 383 -17.62 -9.07 -17.87
C TRP A 383 -18.07 -7.61 -17.88
N VAL A 384 -18.59 -7.17 -16.74
CA VAL A 384 -18.76 -5.77 -16.37
C VAL A 384 -17.99 -5.58 -15.07
N GLU A 385 -16.91 -4.81 -15.08
CA GLU A 385 -16.04 -4.57 -13.92
C GLU A 385 -15.92 -3.08 -13.62
N LEU A 386 -15.60 -2.74 -12.37
CA LEU A 386 -15.29 -1.35 -12.01
C LEU A 386 -13.93 -0.96 -12.58
N LEU A 387 -13.80 0.29 -13.02
CA LEU A 387 -12.50 0.80 -13.46
C LEU A 387 -11.57 1.02 -12.26
N ASP A 388 -10.39 0.40 -12.29
CA ASP A 388 -9.36 0.54 -11.25
C ASP A 388 -9.02 2.01 -10.99
N GLY A 389 -8.76 2.34 -9.72
CA GLY A 389 -8.38 3.70 -9.30
C GLY A 389 -9.55 4.67 -9.14
N ASN A 390 -10.70 4.41 -9.78
CA ASN A 390 -11.89 5.22 -9.58
C ASN A 390 -12.57 4.87 -8.27
N ARG A 391 -12.75 5.90 -7.43
CA ARG A 391 -13.61 5.80 -6.25
C ARG A 391 -15.02 5.43 -6.70
N CYS A 392 -15.73 4.61 -5.92
CA CYS A 392 -17.09 4.16 -6.24
C CYS A 392 -18.06 5.30 -6.60
N ILE A 393 -17.79 6.52 -6.12
CA ILE A 393 -18.58 7.73 -6.40
C ILE A 393 -18.71 7.98 -7.91
N ALA A 394 -17.69 7.64 -8.71
CA ALA A 394 -17.75 7.84 -10.16
C ALA A 394 -18.54 6.75 -10.90
N GLN A 395 -18.80 5.59 -10.28
CA GLN A 395 -19.52 4.46 -10.89
C GLN A 395 -19.07 4.10 -12.32
N VAL A 396 -17.79 4.30 -12.64
CA VAL A 396 -17.25 3.97 -13.96
C VAL A 396 -17.07 2.46 -14.06
N THR A 397 -17.76 1.84 -15.02
CA THR A 397 -17.61 0.42 -15.32
C THR A 397 -16.97 0.22 -16.69
N GLN A 398 -16.33 -0.92 -16.87
CA GLN A 398 -15.85 -1.40 -18.16
C GLN A 398 -16.57 -2.69 -18.51
N LYS A 399 -17.03 -2.80 -19.74
CA LYS A 399 -17.75 -3.97 -20.25
C LYS A 399 -17.06 -4.53 -21.46
N GLY A 400 -16.80 -5.84 -21.47
CA GLY A 400 -16.21 -6.52 -22.61
C GLY A 400 -16.08 -8.02 -22.37
N GLN A 401 -15.18 -8.68 -23.10
CA GLN A 401 -14.97 -10.12 -23.00
C GLN A 401 -13.59 -10.49 -22.49
N TYR A 402 -13.55 -11.57 -21.71
CA TYR A 402 -12.34 -12.25 -21.31
C TYR A 402 -12.22 -13.60 -22.00
N LYS A 403 -10.99 -13.94 -22.40
CA LYS A 403 -10.59 -15.27 -22.86
C LYS A 403 -9.29 -15.65 -22.17
N ASN A 404 -9.30 -16.76 -21.45
CA ASN A 404 -8.16 -17.22 -20.64
C ASN A 404 -7.63 -16.14 -19.68
N GLY A 405 -8.52 -15.36 -19.06
CA GLY A 405 -8.15 -14.34 -18.08
C GLY A 405 -7.56 -13.07 -18.69
N LYS A 406 -7.62 -12.93 -20.01
CA LYS A 406 -7.15 -11.76 -20.75
C LYS A 406 -8.31 -11.08 -21.46
N LYS A 407 -8.34 -9.75 -21.42
CA LYS A 407 -9.32 -8.94 -22.16
C LYS A 407 -9.12 -9.14 -23.66
N VAL A 408 -10.20 -9.37 -24.39
CA VAL A 408 -10.19 -9.54 -25.85
C VAL A 408 -11.34 -8.75 -26.48
N GLY A 409 -11.19 -8.39 -27.75
CA GLY A 409 -12.24 -7.75 -28.53
C GLY A 409 -12.59 -6.34 -28.05
N GLU A 410 -13.82 -5.91 -28.31
CA GLU A 410 -14.29 -4.58 -27.92
C GLU A 410 -14.56 -4.47 -26.42
N TRP A 411 -14.10 -3.37 -25.84
CA TRP A 411 -14.32 -3.00 -24.45
C TRP A 411 -14.88 -1.59 -24.37
N ASP A 412 -16.06 -1.47 -23.78
CA ASP A 412 -16.75 -0.20 -23.54
C ASP A 412 -16.43 0.32 -22.14
N ILE A 413 -16.21 1.63 -22.02
CA ILE A 413 -16.14 2.30 -20.71
C ILE A 413 -17.42 3.10 -20.52
N LEU A 414 -18.15 2.78 -19.46
CA LEU A 414 -19.48 3.29 -19.17
C LEU A 414 -19.43 4.16 -17.92
N TYR A 415 -20.06 5.33 -17.97
CA TYR A 415 -20.34 6.20 -16.82
C TYR A 415 -21.84 6.47 -16.80
N GLU A 416 -22.53 6.17 -15.69
CA GLU A 416 -23.99 6.27 -15.60
C GLU A 416 -24.70 5.51 -16.77
N ASN A 417 -24.18 4.34 -17.14
CA ASN A 417 -24.61 3.51 -18.27
C ASN A 417 -24.41 4.14 -19.67
N GLN A 418 -23.74 5.29 -19.79
CA GLN A 418 -23.39 5.91 -21.07
C GLN A 418 -21.97 5.55 -21.48
N LYS A 419 -21.76 5.13 -22.74
CA LYS A 419 -20.43 4.87 -23.30
C LYS A 419 -19.67 6.19 -23.43
N ILE A 420 -18.65 6.35 -22.58
CA ILE A 420 -17.76 7.53 -22.56
C ILE A 420 -16.36 7.22 -23.08
N GLY A 421 -16.01 5.94 -23.19
CA GLY A 421 -14.73 5.52 -23.74
C GLY A 421 -14.68 4.06 -24.11
N GLY A 422 -13.46 3.53 -24.24
CA GLY A 422 -13.23 2.15 -24.66
C GLY A 422 -12.37 2.02 -25.91
N GLY A 423 -12.23 0.79 -26.40
CA GLY A 423 -11.44 0.44 -27.57
C GLY A 423 -11.38 -1.07 -27.78
N GLN A 424 -10.36 -1.54 -28.50
CA GLN A 424 -10.20 -2.96 -28.82
C GLN A 424 -8.94 -3.56 -28.18
N TYR A 425 -9.08 -4.77 -27.66
CA TYR A 425 -7.96 -5.62 -27.27
C TYR A 425 -7.70 -6.68 -28.35
N ASP A 426 -6.45 -7.13 -28.45
CA ASP A 426 -6.04 -8.18 -29.36
C ASP A 426 -6.81 -9.49 -29.13
N GLU A 427 -7.23 -10.16 -30.21
CA GLU A 427 -7.90 -11.46 -30.13
C GLU A 427 -6.93 -12.61 -29.77
N GLY A 428 -5.62 -12.35 -29.88
CA GLY A 428 -4.53 -13.27 -29.56
C GLY A 428 -4.42 -13.61 -28.06
N CYS A 429 -5.31 -13.08 -27.23
CA CYS A 429 -5.38 -13.31 -25.79
C CYS A 429 -4.14 -12.80 -25.04
N ASN A 430 -3.49 -11.74 -25.54
CA ASN A 430 -2.40 -11.10 -24.79
C ASN A 430 -2.91 -10.01 -23.85
N GLY A 431 -4.14 -9.52 -24.05
CA GLY A 431 -4.70 -8.42 -23.26
C GLY A 431 -4.08 -7.08 -23.64
N ILE A 432 -3.64 -6.95 -24.89
CA ILE A 432 -2.94 -5.81 -25.44
C ILE A 432 -3.95 -4.90 -26.15
N LYS A 433 -3.96 -3.61 -25.79
CA LYS A 433 -4.77 -2.60 -26.46
C LYS A 433 -4.28 -2.38 -27.90
N ILE A 434 -5.20 -2.34 -28.85
CA ILE A 434 -4.93 -2.09 -30.28
C ILE A 434 -5.94 -1.11 -30.87
N GLY A 435 -5.54 -0.41 -31.92
CA GLY A 435 -6.40 0.49 -32.68
C GLY A 435 -6.84 1.71 -31.88
N ARG A 436 -8.02 2.25 -32.20
CA ARG A 436 -8.52 3.48 -31.58
C ARG A 436 -9.00 3.25 -30.16
N TRP A 437 -8.62 4.14 -29.26
CA TRP A 437 -8.98 4.10 -27.85
C TRP A 437 -9.39 5.46 -27.32
N ILE A 438 -10.27 5.40 -26.32
CA ILE A 438 -10.62 6.52 -25.44
C ILE A 438 -10.32 6.06 -24.00
N ASP A 439 -9.19 6.52 -23.46
CA ASP A 439 -8.82 6.31 -22.06
C ASP A 439 -9.40 7.40 -21.16
N LEU A 440 -9.60 7.08 -19.89
CA LEU A 440 -9.99 8.05 -18.86
C LEU A 440 -8.74 8.47 -18.08
N ASP A 441 -8.76 9.68 -17.53
CA ASP A 441 -7.78 10.11 -16.54
C ASP A 441 -7.87 9.28 -15.24
N ASP A 442 -6.74 9.06 -14.57
CA ASP A 442 -6.71 8.27 -13.33
C ASP A 442 -7.51 8.93 -12.19
N GLU A 443 -7.76 10.23 -12.28
CA GLU A 443 -8.64 10.96 -11.39
C GLU A 443 -9.98 11.28 -12.09
N PHE A 444 -10.52 10.37 -12.90
CA PHE A 444 -11.83 10.56 -13.51
C PHE A 444 -12.94 10.48 -12.44
N TYR A 445 -13.60 11.60 -12.16
CA TYR A 445 -14.77 11.64 -11.28
C TYR A 445 -15.75 12.74 -11.71
N TYR A 446 -16.87 12.87 -10.99
CA TYR A 446 -17.98 13.73 -11.39
C TYR A 446 -17.60 15.17 -11.77
N ASN A 447 -16.60 15.79 -11.11
CA ASN A 447 -16.10 17.15 -11.45
C ASN A 447 -14.77 17.17 -12.25
N LYS A 448 -14.23 16.01 -12.63
CA LYS A 448 -13.00 15.93 -13.44
C LYS A 448 -13.20 14.82 -14.47
N GLN A 449 -13.86 15.16 -15.56
CA GLN A 449 -14.15 14.22 -16.64
C GLN A 449 -13.19 14.47 -17.80
N VAL A 450 -11.95 14.00 -17.64
CA VAL A 450 -10.89 14.09 -18.65
C VAL A 450 -10.76 12.75 -19.36
N ILE A 451 -10.74 12.78 -20.69
CA ILE A 451 -10.49 11.62 -21.54
C ILE A 451 -9.34 11.88 -22.52
N TYR A 452 -8.72 10.79 -22.96
CA TYR A 452 -7.61 10.78 -23.90
C TYR A 452 -8.01 9.93 -25.11
N LYS A 453 -8.08 10.54 -26.30
CA LYS A 453 -8.42 9.84 -27.54
C LYS A 453 -7.20 9.68 -28.42
N GLY A 454 -6.92 8.46 -28.86
CA GLY A 454 -5.82 8.21 -29.78
C GLY A 454 -5.79 6.77 -30.25
N GLU A 455 -4.61 6.32 -30.65
CA GLU A 455 -4.40 4.97 -31.18
C GLU A 455 -3.30 4.24 -30.41
N TYR A 456 -3.53 2.95 -30.20
CA TYR A 456 -2.56 2.00 -29.68
C TYR A 456 -2.09 1.08 -30.81
N ASP A 457 -0.80 0.84 -30.85
CA ASP A 457 -0.19 -0.25 -31.62
C ASP A 457 0.52 -1.19 -30.65
N TYR A 458 0.04 -2.43 -30.57
CA TYR A 458 0.49 -3.46 -29.62
C TYR A 458 0.71 -2.93 -28.19
N GLY A 459 -0.28 -2.20 -27.66
CA GLY A 459 -0.28 -1.71 -26.27
C GLY A 459 0.56 -0.46 -26.06
N LYS A 460 1.08 0.14 -27.14
CA LYS A 460 1.85 1.38 -27.12
C LYS A 460 1.09 2.52 -27.77
N LYS A 461 0.99 3.66 -27.09
CA LYS A 461 0.40 4.88 -27.65
C LYS A 461 1.21 5.37 -28.85
N ILE A 462 0.57 5.50 -30.00
CA ILE A 462 1.17 6.01 -31.23
C ILE A 462 0.37 7.20 -31.80
N GLY A 463 1.01 7.98 -32.67
CA GLY A 463 0.35 9.00 -33.45
C GLY A 463 -0.29 10.11 -32.61
N ARG A 464 -1.41 10.66 -33.08
CA ARG A 464 -2.08 11.81 -32.45
C ARG A 464 -2.95 11.37 -31.28
N TRP A 465 -2.73 12.02 -30.14
CA TRP A 465 -3.55 11.88 -28.93
C TRP A 465 -4.15 13.21 -28.54
N ASP A 466 -5.47 13.26 -28.45
CA ASP A 466 -6.24 14.44 -28.06
C ASP A 466 -6.69 14.31 -26.61
N ILE A 467 -6.61 15.41 -25.85
CA ILE A 467 -7.13 15.50 -24.48
C ILE A 467 -8.43 16.28 -24.53
N GLU A 468 -9.50 15.67 -24.05
CA GLU A 468 -10.79 16.30 -23.97
C GLU A 468 -11.31 16.34 -22.53
N TYR A 469 -12.10 17.37 -22.24
CA TYR A 469 -12.67 17.63 -20.92
C TYR A 469 -14.12 18.04 -21.04
N ARG A 470 -14.96 17.57 -20.11
CA ARG A 470 -16.28 18.15 -19.87
C ARG A 470 -16.49 18.38 -18.38
N ASN A 471 -17.36 19.33 -18.07
CA ASN A 471 -17.63 19.72 -16.70
C ASN A 471 -18.61 18.77 -15.98
N ASP A 472 -19.62 18.31 -16.71
CA ASP A 472 -20.68 17.45 -16.22
C ASP A 472 -21.05 16.40 -17.27
N SER A 473 -21.85 15.41 -16.89
CA SER A 473 -22.24 14.29 -17.76
C SER A 473 -23.12 14.69 -18.94
N ASN A 474 -23.79 15.85 -18.86
CA ASN A 474 -24.68 16.36 -19.91
C ASN A 474 -23.95 17.23 -20.93
N SER A 475 -22.76 17.73 -20.60
CA SER A 475 -21.95 18.57 -21.46
C SER A 475 -21.19 17.78 -22.51
N GLN A 476 -20.98 18.41 -23.67
CA GLN A 476 -20.09 17.86 -24.70
C GLN A 476 -18.62 17.98 -24.26
N PHE A 477 -17.82 16.99 -24.65
CA PHE A 477 -16.38 17.05 -24.47
C PHE A 477 -15.75 18.15 -25.33
N LEU A 478 -14.97 19.00 -24.68
CA LEU A 478 -14.19 20.05 -25.31
C LEU A 478 -12.74 19.60 -25.39
N LYS A 479 -12.14 19.70 -26.58
CA LYS A 479 -10.72 19.47 -26.77
C LYS A 479 -9.90 20.57 -26.12
N ILE A 480 -9.14 20.20 -25.09
CA ILE A 480 -8.33 21.13 -24.28
C ILE A 480 -6.83 20.93 -24.46
N GLY A 481 -6.40 19.82 -25.06
CA GLY A 481 -4.99 19.56 -25.28
C GLY A 481 -4.70 18.37 -26.17
N GLY A 482 -3.48 17.85 -26.05
CA GLY A 482 -3.00 16.73 -26.86
C GLY A 482 -1.64 16.97 -27.50
N GLY A 483 -1.20 15.99 -28.28
CA GLY A 483 0.06 16.01 -29.01
C GLY A 483 0.29 14.73 -29.81
N LEU A 484 1.55 14.47 -30.16
CA LEU A 484 1.97 13.31 -30.94
C LEU A 484 2.88 12.40 -30.11
N PHE A 485 2.61 11.11 -30.13
CA PHE A 485 3.58 10.08 -29.75
C PHE A 485 4.34 9.60 -30.98
N ASP A 486 5.53 9.08 -30.77
CA ASP A 486 6.31 8.47 -31.83
C ASP A 486 5.67 7.18 -32.36
N GLU A 487 5.88 6.89 -33.64
CA GLU A 487 5.38 5.66 -34.28
C GLU A 487 6.29 4.44 -33.99
N SER A 488 7.40 4.65 -33.27
CA SER A 488 8.37 3.61 -32.97
C SER A 488 7.94 2.65 -31.84
N GLY A 489 6.80 2.92 -31.20
CA GLY A 489 6.25 2.10 -30.11
C GLY A 489 6.91 2.34 -28.74
N ASN A 490 7.72 3.39 -28.59
CA ASN A 490 8.38 3.72 -27.32
C ASN A 490 7.55 4.66 -26.42
N GLU A 491 6.34 5.04 -26.85
CA GLU A 491 5.45 5.98 -26.13
C GLU A 491 6.13 7.32 -25.84
N LEU A 492 7.04 7.74 -26.73
CA LEU A 492 7.76 8.98 -26.55
C LEU A 492 6.93 10.13 -27.11
N LYS A 493 6.56 11.07 -26.24
CA LYS A 493 6.00 12.35 -26.67
C LYS A 493 6.99 13.06 -27.61
N ILE A 494 6.50 13.50 -28.77
CA ILE A 494 7.25 14.26 -29.77
C ILE A 494 6.50 15.54 -30.19
N GLY A 495 7.26 16.56 -30.58
CA GLY A 495 6.68 17.80 -31.11
C GLY A 495 6.01 18.66 -30.06
N LYS A 496 4.97 19.41 -30.45
CA LYS A 496 4.24 20.30 -29.54
C LYS A 496 3.15 19.51 -28.81
N TRP A 497 3.12 19.65 -27.50
CA TRP A 497 2.12 19.08 -26.61
C TRP A 497 1.44 20.18 -25.80
N ILE A 498 0.15 19.99 -25.55
CA ILE A 498 -0.62 20.74 -24.57
C ILE A 498 -1.01 19.71 -23.49
N ASP A 499 -0.26 19.71 -22.39
CA ASP A 499 -0.47 18.82 -21.25
C ASP A 499 -1.40 19.46 -20.22
N LEU A 500 -1.98 18.63 -19.35
CA LEU A 500 -2.63 19.10 -18.13
C LEU A 500 -1.57 19.33 -17.04
N GLU A 501 -1.75 20.37 -16.23
CA GLU A 501 -0.94 20.54 -15.02
C GLU A 501 -1.25 19.43 -14.01
N GLU A 502 -0.25 19.05 -13.21
CA GLU A 502 -0.44 18.13 -12.08
C GLU A 502 -1.45 18.75 -11.10
N GLY A 503 -2.50 18.00 -10.76
CA GLY A 503 -3.63 18.54 -10.00
C GLY A 503 -4.56 19.43 -10.81
N PHE A 504 -4.78 19.12 -12.09
CA PHE A 504 -5.87 19.71 -12.88
C PHE A 504 -7.22 19.49 -12.17
N TYR A 505 -7.86 20.58 -11.72
CA TYR A 505 -9.18 20.58 -11.08
C TYR A 505 -10.11 21.53 -11.83
N TYR A 506 -11.43 21.32 -11.72
CA TYR A 506 -12.45 22.13 -12.40
C TYR A 506 -12.24 23.66 -12.31
N PHE A 507 -11.80 24.17 -11.15
CA PHE A 507 -11.59 25.61 -10.93
C PHE A 507 -10.26 26.15 -11.51
N LYS A 508 -9.40 25.29 -12.06
CA LYS A 508 -8.10 25.63 -12.66
C LYS A 508 -7.87 24.80 -13.91
N LEU A 509 -8.38 25.30 -15.03
CA LEU A 509 -8.04 24.79 -16.36
C LEU A 509 -6.66 25.32 -16.77
N ILE A 510 -5.62 24.77 -16.14
CA ILE A 510 -4.24 25.12 -16.45
C ILE A 510 -3.69 24.05 -17.38
N THR A 511 -3.41 24.49 -18.60
CA THR A 511 -2.73 23.66 -19.60
C THR A 511 -1.32 24.17 -19.81
N CYS A 512 -0.39 23.24 -19.97
CA CYS A 512 1.01 23.51 -20.17
C CYS A 512 1.39 23.20 -21.61
N ILE A 513 1.86 24.21 -22.33
CA ILE A 513 2.44 23.99 -23.66
C ILE A 513 3.90 23.58 -23.47
N GLY A 514 4.27 22.44 -24.03
CA GLY A 514 5.64 21.96 -24.07
C GLY A 514 6.05 21.52 -25.47
N LYS A 515 7.34 21.65 -25.78
CA LYS A 515 7.95 20.97 -26.92
C LYS A 515 8.71 19.75 -26.42
N TYR A 516 8.42 18.59 -26.96
CA TYR A 516 9.04 17.33 -26.59
C TYR A 516 9.93 16.80 -27.71
N TYR A 517 11.05 16.19 -27.32
CA TYR A 517 11.94 15.45 -28.20
C TYR A 517 12.36 14.15 -27.49
N ASN A 518 12.00 13.01 -28.08
CA ASN A 518 12.23 11.68 -27.51
C ASN A 518 11.75 11.58 -26.04
N GLY A 519 10.52 12.02 -25.77
CA GLY A 519 9.91 11.98 -24.45
C GLY A 519 10.43 13.04 -23.45
N LYS A 520 11.51 13.76 -23.77
CA LYS A 520 12.04 14.82 -22.92
C LYS A 520 11.42 16.17 -23.28
N LYS A 521 10.87 16.85 -22.27
CA LYS A 521 10.33 18.21 -22.40
C LYS A 521 11.49 19.21 -22.52
N LEU A 522 11.59 19.92 -23.65
CA LEU A 522 12.67 20.86 -23.96
C LEU A 522 12.35 22.30 -23.54
N ALA A 523 11.08 22.69 -23.56
CA ALA A 523 10.62 24.03 -23.20
C ALA A 523 9.23 23.96 -22.56
N HIS A 524 8.92 24.92 -21.69
CA HIS A 524 7.68 24.94 -20.91
C HIS A 524 7.10 26.35 -20.82
N GLY A 525 5.83 26.49 -21.17
CA GLY A 525 5.02 27.67 -20.85
C GLY A 525 3.64 27.24 -20.37
N CYS A 526 3.12 27.88 -19.33
CA CYS A 526 1.76 27.64 -18.84
C CYS A 526 0.82 28.71 -19.40
N LEU A 527 -0.35 28.29 -19.88
CA LEU A 527 -1.44 29.19 -20.20
C LEU A 527 -2.48 29.13 -19.09
N TRP A 528 -2.80 30.30 -18.53
CA TRP A 528 -3.86 30.46 -17.54
C TRP A 528 -5.11 30.94 -18.26
N ASN A 529 -6.14 30.11 -18.34
CA ASN A 529 -7.43 30.55 -18.85
C ASN A 529 -8.34 30.93 -17.67
N LYS A 530 -8.46 32.23 -17.38
CA LYS A 530 -9.34 32.71 -16.30
C LYS A 530 -10.82 32.78 -16.73
N ASN A 531 -11.14 32.82 -18.03
CA ASN A 531 -12.46 33.23 -18.51
C ASN A 531 -13.05 32.43 -19.70
N GLY A 532 -12.48 31.29 -20.09
CA GLY A 532 -13.12 30.37 -21.02
C GLY A 532 -13.54 30.98 -22.38
N ILE A 533 -12.65 31.66 -23.10
CA ILE A 533 -12.81 31.94 -24.54
C ILE A 533 -11.45 31.71 -25.23
N LYS A 534 -11.51 31.11 -26.42
CA LYS A 534 -10.41 30.65 -27.28
C LYS A 534 -9.32 31.68 -27.53
#